data_AF-A0A1J4UF88-F1
#
_entry.id   AF-A0A1J4UF88-F1
#
_cell.length_a   1.000
_cell.length_b   1.000
_cell.length_c   1.000
_cell.angle_alpha   90.00
_cell.angle_beta   90.00
_cell.angle_gamma   90.00
#
_symmetry.space_group_name_H-M   'P 1'
#
loop_
_entity.id
_entity.type
_entity.pdbx_description
1 polymer ?
#
loop_
_entity_poly.entity_id
_entity_poly.type
_entity_poly.pdbx_seq_one_letter_code
_entity_poly.pdbx_strand_id
1 'polypeptide(L)'
;MKKVFTHDKKKSFEVGKIVCVGRNYMAHIKELGHQAEEKPVLFLKPTSAMIYSGEKVIYPSFSTNLHHEIELVLLIGKKITDVSIQEASKAIIGYGIGLDMTLRDLQNQLKDKGNPWTISKCFDTSAVISDFMLKEDYELNFEEIISLKVNGEIRQKETLNKMMFRPDELVSYISSRMTLEAGDLVFTGTPSGVSGLNKGDKLEGRITNVAKIETEIS
;
A
#
# COMPACT_ATOMS: atom_id res chain seq x y z
N MET A 1 17.26 0.16 11.43
CA MET A 1 15.95 -0.33 10.95
C MET A 1 14.98 0.84 10.93
N LYS A 2 14.11 0.94 9.92
CA LYS A 2 13.13 2.03 9.84
C LYS A 2 11.98 1.76 10.82
N LYS A 3 11.32 2.83 11.28
CA LYS A 3 10.18 2.77 12.21
C LYS A 3 8.96 3.45 11.62
N VAL A 4 7.76 3.04 11.98
CA VAL A 4 6.53 3.82 11.77
C VAL A 4 6.01 4.33 13.10
N PHE A 5 5.19 5.39 13.06
CA PHE A 5 4.71 6.08 14.25
C PHE A 5 3.20 6.11 14.27
N THR A 6 2.63 6.19 15.48
CA THR A 6 1.21 6.52 15.65
C THR A 6 0.94 7.97 15.27
N HIS A 7 -0.31 8.28 14.91
CA HIS A 7 -0.73 9.63 14.53
C HIS A 7 -0.45 10.69 15.61
N ASP A 8 -0.46 10.29 16.89
CA ASP A 8 -0.12 11.13 18.05
C ASP A 8 1.38 11.13 18.39
N LYS A 9 2.19 10.39 17.62
CA LYS A 9 3.64 10.19 17.77
C LYS A 9 4.09 9.62 19.12
N LYS A 10 3.18 9.03 19.92
CA LYS A 10 3.53 8.47 21.24
C LYS A 10 4.10 7.06 21.17
N LYS A 11 3.73 6.26 20.15
CA LYS A 11 4.24 4.90 19.96
C LYS A 11 4.96 4.81 18.61
N SER A 12 5.94 3.91 18.54
CA SER A 12 6.66 3.59 17.31
C SER A 12 6.87 2.08 17.18
N PHE A 13 6.89 1.58 15.95
CA PHE A 13 7.06 0.16 15.64
C PHE A 13 8.21 -0.01 14.65
N GLU A 14 9.11 -0.95 14.92
CA GLU A 14 10.17 -1.31 13.97
C GLU A 14 9.58 -2.09 12.80
N VAL A 15 9.86 -1.65 11.58
CA VAL A 15 9.31 -2.30 10.39
C VAL A 15 10.22 -3.46 10.00
N GLY A 16 9.66 -4.66 9.96
CA GLY A 16 10.32 -5.88 9.49
C GLY A 16 10.28 -5.99 7.97
N LYS A 17 9.10 -6.26 7.43
CA LYS A 17 8.83 -6.32 5.98
C LYS A 17 7.54 -5.60 5.59
N ILE A 18 7.45 -5.29 4.30
CA ILE A 18 6.27 -4.72 3.67
C ILE A 18 5.74 -5.75 2.67
N VAL A 19 4.53 -6.25 2.90
CA VAL A 19 3.81 -7.16 2.00
C VAL A 19 2.76 -6.35 1.26
N CYS A 20 2.69 -6.49 -0.06
CA CYS A 20 1.77 -5.75 -0.90
C CYS A 20 0.84 -6.68 -1.65
N VAL A 21 -0.40 -6.25 -1.83
CA VAL A 21 -1.45 -7.01 -2.50
C VAL A 21 -1.80 -6.35 -3.83
N GLY A 22 -1.53 -7.06 -4.93
CA GLY A 22 -1.99 -6.64 -6.25
C GLY A 22 -3.47 -6.96 -6.46
N ARG A 23 -4.15 -6.13 -7.25
CA ARG A 23 -5.49 -6.43 -7.80
C ARG A 23 -6.59 -6.67 -6.75
N ASN A 24 -6.71 -5.79 -5.76
CA ASN A 24 -7.77 -5.92 -4.74
C ASN A 24 -9.02 -5.03 -4.98
N TYR A 25 -9.07 -4.29 -6.10
CA TYR A 25 -10.23 -3.48 -6.47
C TYR A 25 -10.70 -3.86 -7.89
N MET A 26 -11.97 -4.24 -8.02
CA MET A 26 -12.51 -4.71 -9.31
C MET A 26 -12.42 -3.66 -10.43
N ALA A 27 -12.64 -2.38 -10.11
CA ALA A 27 -12.53 -1.29 -11.08
C ALA A 27 -11.09 -1.16 -11.63
N HIS A 28 -10.09 -1.30 -10.75
CA HIS A 28 -8.69 -1.26 -11.12
C HIS A 28 -8.26 -2.48 -11.96
N ILE A 29 -8.80 -3.67 -11.64
CA ILE A 29 -8.59 -4.89 -12.43
C ILE A 29 -9.09 -4.69 -13.86
N LYS A 30 -10.29 -4.13 -14.01
CA LYS A 30 -10.88 -3.83 -15.32
C LYS A 30 -10.11 -2.77 -16.09
N GLU A 31 -9.66 -1.71 -15.41
CA GLU A 31 -8.82 -0.63 -15.98
C GLU A 31 -7.53 -1.18 -16.61
N LEU A 32 -6.89 -2.17 -15.97
CA LEU A 32 -5.67 -2.80 -16.48
C LEU A 32 -5.94 -3.99 -17.43
N GLY A 33 -7.18 -4.24 -17.82
CA GLY A 33 -7.55 -5.34 -18.73
C GLY A 33 -7.27 -6.73 -18.15
N HIS A 34 -7.28 -6.88 -16.82
CA HIS A 34 -7.04 -8.15 -16.15
C HIS A 34 -8.34 -8.86 -15.77
N GLN A 35 -8.24 -10.17 -15.54
CA GLN A 35 -9.31 -10.93 -14.91
C GLN A 35 -9.14 -10.92 -13.39
N ALA A 36 -10.26 -11.03 -12.67
CA ALA A 36 -10.23 -11.21 -11.22
C ALA A 36 -9.56 -12.54 -10.89
N GLU A 37 -8.60 -12.51 -9.98
CA GLU A 37 -7.91 -13.72 -9.49
C GLU A 37 -8.73 -14.33 -8.33
N GLU A 38 -8.73 -15.65 -8.20
CA GLU A 38 -9.37 -16.33 -7.07
C GLU A 38 -8.62 -16.08 -5.74
N LYS A 39 -7.35 -15.69 -5.82
CA LYS A 39 -6.47 -15.46 -4.67
C LYS A 39 -5.71 -14.15 -4.81
N PRO A 40 -5.38 -13.46 -3.70
CA PRO A 40 -4.56 -12.26 -3.73
C PRO A 40 -3.17 -12.51 -4.35
N VAL A 41 -2.75 -11.62 -5.24
CA VAL A 41 -1.38 -11.60 -5.76
C VAL A 41 -0.49 -10.88 -4.76
N LEU A 42 0.56 -11.55 -4.28
CA LEU A 42 1.47 -11.00 -3.27
C LEU A 42 2.82 -10.63 -3.89
N PHE A 43 3.37 -9.49 -3.46
CA PHE A 43 4.77 -9.12 -3.67
C PHE A 43 5.28 -8.39 -2.42
N LEU A 44 6.59 -8.13 -2.38
CA LEU A 44 7.24 -7.50 -1.24
C LEU A 44 7.81 -6.15 -1.64
N LYS A 45 8.01 -5.27 -0.66
CA LYS A 45 8.96 -4.16 -0.75
C LYS A 45 9.96 -4.26 0.40
N PRO A 46 11.26 -4.01 0.15
CA PRO A 46 12.25 -3.96 1.22
C PRO A 46 12.03 -2.69 2.05
N THR A 47 12.39 -2.73 3.34
CA THR A 47 12.29 -1.56 4.23
C THR A 47 13.21 -0.42 3.83
N SER A 48 14.25 -0.68 3.04
CA SER A 48 15.10 0.36 2.44
C SER A 48 14.38 1.21 1.40
N ALA A 49 13.33 0.69 0.76
CA ALA A 49 12.50 1.46 -0.18
C ALA A 49 11.54 2.44 0.53
N MET A 50 11.43 2.33 1.86
CA MET A 50 10.46 3.08 2.65
C MET A 50 10.91 4.51 2.94
N ILE A 51 10.03 5.45 2.64
CA ILE A 51 10.11 6.86 3.05
C ILE A 51 8.82 7.29 3.73
N TYR A 52 8.91 8.40 4.46
CA TYR A 52 7.81 8.97 5.22
C TYR A 52 7.06 10.03 4.41
N SER A 53 5.80 10.24 4.76
CA SER A 53 5.04 11.41 4.30
C SER A 53 5.86 12.70 4.47
N GLY A 54 5.89 13.53 3.42
CA GLY A 54 6.69 14.75 3.33
C GLY A 54 8.09 14.55 2.74
N GLU A 55 8.62 13.32 2.70
CA GLU A 55 9.83 13.00 1.93
C GLU A 55 9.51 12.87 0.43
N LYS A 56 10.55 12.96 -0.42
CA LYS A 56 10.40 12.95 -1.88
C LYS A 56 10.60 11.55 -2.46
N VAL A 57 9.77 11.19 -3.45
CA VAL A 57 9.98 10.00 -4.28
C VAL A 57 10.97 10.37 -5.39
N ILE A 58 12.02 9.57 -5.54
CA ILE A 58 13.02 9.75 -6.60
C ILE A 58 12.54 9.04 -7.85
N TYR A 59 12.37 9.79 -8.94
CA TYR A 59 12.07 9.24 -10.26
C TYR A 59 13.35 8.61 -10.83
N PRO A 60 13.42 7.26 -10.95
CA PRO A 60 14.65 6.59 -11.34
C PRO A 60 14.96 6.84 -12.83
N SER A 61 16.25 6.99 -13.15
CA SER A 61 16.70 7.23 -14.54
C SER A 61 16.50 6.05 -15.50
N PHE A 62 16.24 4.85 -14.95
CA PHE A 62 16.07 3.62 -15.71
C PHE A 62 14.60 3.28 -16.03
N SER A 63 13.67 4.19 -15.79
CA SER A 63 12.26 4.07 -16.19
C SER A 63 11.79 5.36 -16.84
N THR A 64 10.76 5.26 -17.67
CA THR A 64 10.08 6.39 -18.31
C THR A 64 8.60 6.46 -17.95
N ASN A 65 8.11 5.58 -17.07
CA ASN A 65 6.71 5.58 -16.68
C ASN A 65 6.48 5.21 -15.20
N LEU A 66 6.65 6.19 -14.31
CA LEU A 66 6.33 6.07 -12.88
C LEU A 66 4.84 6.32 -12.62
N HIS A 67 4.16 5.40 -11.95
CA HIS A 67 2.76 5.52 -11.55
C HIS A 67 2.61 5.68 -10.03
N HIS A 68 1.56 6.39 -9.62
CA HIS A 68 1.01 6.35 -8.26
C HIS A 68 0.00 5.21 -8.08
N GLU A 69 -0.05 4.68 -6.86
CA GLU A 69 -1.07 3.73 -6.38
C GLU A 69 -1.32 4.04 -4.90
N ILE A 70 -2.43 4.70 -4.55
CA ILE A 70 -2.79 4.97 -3.15
C ILE A 70 -3.45 3.74 -2.51
N GLU A 71 -2.97 3.35 -1.33
CA GLU A 71 -3.45 2.15 -0.63
C GLU A 71 -3.70 2.39 0.85
N LEU A 72 -4.67 1.66 1.40
CA LEU A 72 -4.74 1.43 2.85
C LEU A 72 -3.55 0.55 3.26
N VAL A 73 -2.90 0.90 4.37
CA VAL A 73 -1.81 0.11 4.95
C VAL A 73 -2.19 -0.35 6.34
N LEU A 74 -2.04 -1.65 6.58
CA LEU A 74 -2.30 -2.28 7.87
C LEU A 74 -0.99 -2.39 8.65
N LEU A 75 -1.02 -2.05 9.94
CA LEU A 75 0.07 -2.31 10.87
C LEU A 75 -0.21 -3.58 11.66
N ILE A 76 0.70 -4.55 11.57
CA ILE A 76 0.62 -5.80 12.32
C ILE A 76 1.24 -5.62 13.71
N GLY A 77 0.51 -5.98 14.77
CA GLY A 77 0.95 -5.75 16.15
C GLY A 77 1.56 -6.96 16.85
N LYS A 78 1.46 -8.15 16.24
CA LYS A 78 1.98 -9.40 16.83
C LYS A 78 2.36 -10.39 15.76
N LYS A 79 3.24 -11.33 16.14
CA LYS A 79 3.57 -12.49 15.31
C LYS A 79 2.35 -13.38 15.04
N ILE A 80 2.09 -13.70 13.78
CA ILE A 80 1.06 -14.64 13.33
C ILE A 80 1.56 -15.52 12.19
N THR A 81 1.16 -16.79 12.20
CA THR A 81 1.44 -17.79 11.16
C THR A 81 0.21 -18.68 11.03
N ASP A 82 -0.29 -18.83 9.81
CA ASP A 82 -1.43 -19.70 9.46
C ASP A 82 -2.63 -19.54 10.40
N VAL A 83 -3.08 -18.29 10.59
CA VAL A 83 -4.15 -17.96 11.54
C VAL A 83 -5.50 -17.77 10.86
N SER A 84 -6.57 -17.96 11.64
CA SER A 84 -7.94 -17.67 11.21
C SER A 84 -8.16 -16.18 10.90
N ILE A 85 -9.23 -15.86 10.16
CA ILE A 85 -9.64 -14.47 9.88
C ILE A 85 -9.86 -13.68 11.19
N GLN A 86 -10.47 -14.31 12.20
CA GLN A 86 -10.73 -13.67 13.49
C GLN A 86 -9.43 -13.33 14.23
N GLU A 87 -8.42 -14.19 14.15
CA GLU A 87 -7.10 -13.93 14.73
C GLU A 87 -6.31 -12.90 13.93
N ALA A 88 -6.41 -12.92 12.59
CA ALA A 88 -5.83 -11.93 11.70
C ALA A 88 -6.40 -10.53 11.98
N SER A 89 -7.72 -10.39 12.14
CA SER A 89 -8.39 -9.14 12.50
C SER A 89 -7.89 -8.56 13.84
N LYS A 90 -7.55 -9.42 14.80
CA LYS A 90 -6.96 -9.02 16.10
C LYS A 90 -5.47 -8.68 16.00
N ALA A 91 -4.78 -9.18 14.98
CA ALA A 91 -3.36 -8.88 14.76
C ALA A 91 -3.15 -7.51 14.09
N ILE A 92 -4.15 -7.00 13.37
CA ILE A 92 -4.15 -5.64 12.83
C ILE A 92 -4.39 -4.66 13.98
N ILE A 93 -3.39 -3.82 14.28
CA ILE A 93 -3.46 -2.85 15.38
C ILE A 93 -3.60 -1.40 14.91
N GLY A 94 -3.47 -1.13 13.61
CA GLY A 94 -3.61 0.22 13.09
C GLY A 94 -3.70 0.30 11.58
N TYR A 95 -4.05 1.51 11.13
CA TYR A 95 -4.38 1.86 9.76
C TYR A 95 -3.62 3.12 9.35
N GLY A 96 -2.94 3.06 8.21
CA GLY A 96 -2.25 4.18 7.59
C GLY A 96 -2.56 4.25 6.10
N ILE A 97 -1.86 5.15 5.42
CA ILE A 97 -1.88 5.28 3.95
C ILE A 97 -0.50 5.00 3.44
N GLY A 98 -0.46 4.32 2.30
CA GLY A 98 0.73 4.05 1.54
C GLY A 98 0.61 4.54 0.10
N LEU A 99 1.73 4.90 -0.49
CA LEU A 99 1.85 5.01 -1.95
C LEU A 99 2.74 3.87 -2.44
N ASP A 100 2.15 2.94 -3.20
CA ASP A 100 2.86 1.88 -3.91
C ASP A 100 3.35 2.40 -5.27
N MET A 101 4.50 3.07 -5.23
CA MET A 101 5.09 3.64 -6.45
C MET A 101 5.55 2.51 -7.37
N THR A 102 5.20 2.64 -8.65
CA THR A 102 5.34 1.55 -9.63
C THR A 102 5.96 2.04 -10.93
N LEU A 103 7.04 1.41 -11.38
CA LEU A 103 7.60 1.63 -12.72
C LEU A 103 6.84 0.77 -13.72
N ARG A 104 5.78 1.33 -14.30
CA ARG A 104 4.76 0.58 -15.05
C ARG A 104 5.32 -0.02 -16.34
N ASP A 105 6.21 0.71 -17.01
CA ASP A 105 6.95 0.25 -18.18
C ASP A 105 7.70 -1.05 -17.88
N LEU A 106 8.49 -1.07 -16.81
CA LEU A 106 9.23 -2.26 -16.40
C LEU A 106 8.31 -3.38 -15.90
N GLN A 107 7.26 -3.04 -15.15
CA GLN A 107 6.32 -4.05 -14.66
C GLN A 107 5.66 -4.81 -15.82
N ASN A 108 5.24 -4.12 -16.88
CA ASN A 108 4.65 -4.74 -18.05
C ASN A 108 5.66 -5.67 -18.75
N GLN A 109 6.88 -5.19 -18.99
CA GLN A 109 7.94 -6.01 -19.59
C GLN A 109 8.28 -7.28 -18.78
N LEU A 110 8.26 -7.18 -17.45
CA LEU A 110 8.51 -8.33 -16.56
C LEU A 110 7.36 -9.33 -16.61
N LYS A 111 6.11 -8.86 -16.60
CA LYS A 111 4.92 -9.71 -16.70
C LYS A 111 4.90 -10.48 -18.02
N ASP A 112 5.19 -9.82 -19.14
CA ASP A 112 5.22 -10.45 -20.46
C ASP A 112 6.26 -11.58 -20.55
N LYS A 113 7.34 -11.48 -19.76
CA LYS A 113 8.42 -12.48 -19.69
C LYS A 113 8.26 -13.47 -18.54
N GLY A 114 7.22 -13.36 -17.71
CA GLY A 114 7.05 -14.18 -16.51
C GLY A 114 8.11 -13.95 -15.42
N ASN A 115 8.76 -12.79 -15.41
CA ASN A 115 9.84 -12.45 -14.48
C ASN A 115 9.33 -11.84 -13.16
N PRO A 116 10.12 -11.91 -12.07
CA PRO A 116 9.81 -11.23 -10.80
C PRO A 116 9.65 -9.72 -10.96
N TRP A 117 8.74 -9.11 -10.20
CA TRP A 117 8.43 -7.67 -10.27
C TRP A 117 9.39 -6.77 -9.47
N THR A 118 10.49 -7.33 -8.97
CA THR A 118 11.38 -6.64 -8.02
C THR A 118 11.84 -5.28 -8.51
N ILE A 119 12.29 -5.17 -9.76
CA ILE A 119 12.82 -3.90 -10.29
C ILE A 119 11.72 -2.84 -10.52
N SER A 120 10.46 -3.24 -10.67
CA SER A 120 9.35 -2.31 -10.91
C SER A 120 8.59 -1.91 -9.64
N LYS A 121 8.66 -2.72 -8.59
CA LYS A 121 7.95 -2.50 -7.31
C LYS A 121 8.87 -2.24 -6.11
N CYS A 122 10.17 -2.58 -6.16
CA CYS A 122 11.07 -2.53 -5.00
C CYS A 122 12.21 -1.50 -5.11
N PHE A 123 12.13 -0.54 -6.03
CA PHE A 123 13.16 0.49 -6.18
C PHE A 123 13.18 1.44 -4.97
N ASP A 124 14.25 2.22 -4.83
CA ASP A 124 14.40 3.17 -3.74
C ASP A 124 13.24 4.18 -3.71
N THR A 125 12.79 4.56 -2.51
CA THR A 125 11.64 5.47 -2.31
C THR A 125 10.29 4.99 -2.85
N SER A 126 10.18 3.69 -3.23
CA SER A 126 8.94 3.16 -3.82
C SER A 126 7.80 2.89 -2.84
N ALA A 127 8.01 3.10 -1.54
CA ALA A 127 6.99 2.98 -0.51
C ALA A 127 6.94 4.25 0.34
N VAL A 128 5.98 5.13 0.07
CA VAL A 128 5.71 6.29 0.95
C VAL A 128 4.69 5.88 1.99
N ILE A 129 4.93 6.20 3.27
CA ILE A 129 4.08 5.74 4.37
C ILE A 129 3.70 6.91 5.29
N SER A 130 2.42 6.98 5.68
CA SER A 130 1.92 7.93 6.66
C SER A 130 2.18 7.47 8.11
N ASP A 131 1.75 8.29 9.07
CA ASP A 131 1.52 7.79 10.42
C ASP A 131 0.29 6.89 10.50
N PHE A 132 0.17 6.14 11.59
CA PHE A 132 -0.89 5.15 11.78
C PHE A 132 -1.91 5.60 12.83
N MET A 133 -3.19 5.52 12.46
CA MET A 133 -4.32 5.53 13.38
C MET A 133 -4.40 4.15 14.05
N LEU A 134 -4.41 4.08 15.38
CA LEU A 134 -4.58 2.78 16.03
C LEU A 134 -6.03 2.31 15.93
N LYS A 135 -6.22 1.00 15.79
CA LYS A 135 -7.56 0.38 15.76
C LYS A 135 -8.34 0.63 17.05
N GLU A 136 -7.64 0.76 18.18
CA GLU A 136 -8.25 1.13 19.47
C GLU A 136 -8.83 2.56 19.50
N ASP A 137 -8.26 3.46 18.68
CA ASP A 137 -8.72 4.85 18.58
C ASP A 137 -9.80 5.04 17.50
N TYR A 138 -9.72 4.25 16.42
CA TYR A 138 -10.68 4.29 15.32
C TYR A 138 -10.78 2.92 14.63
N GLU A 139 -11.97 2.33 14.65
CA GLU A 139 -12.26 1.09 13.92
C GLU A 139 -12.90 1.40 12.57
N LEU A 140 -12.36 0.80 11.49
CA LEU A 140 -12.90 0.98 10.14
C LEU A 140 -14.31 0.37 10.03
N ASN A 141 -15.26 1.14 9.52
CA ASN A 141 -16.55 0.61 9.08
C ASN A 141 -16.61 0.38 7.56
N PHE A 142 -15.55 0.75 6.85
CA PHE A 142 -15.34 0.61 5.42
C PHE A 142 -16.17 1.53 4.52
N GLU A 143 -16.89 2.48 5.10
CA GLU A 143 -17.49 3.61 4.38
C GLU A 143 -16.50 4.78 4.23
N GLU A 144 -15.28 4.65 4.76
CA GLU A 144 -14.23 5.62 4.54
C GLU A 144 -13.87 5.72 3.05
N ILE A 145 -13.60 6.95 2.61
CA ILE A 145 -13.17 7.25 1.24
C ILE A 145 -11.65 7.35 1.23
N ILE A 146 -11.00 6.54 0.40
CA ILE A 146 -9.60 6.70 0.03
C ILE A 146 -9.52 7.57 -1.23
N SER A 147 -8.62 8.55 -1.25
CA SER A 147 -8.47 9.43 -2.40
C SER A 147 -7.06 9.98 -2.53
N LEU A 148 -6.64 10.23 -3.77
CA LEU A 148 -5.36 10.84 -4.11
C LEU A 148 -5.57 11.98 -5.10
N LYS A 149 -4.91 13.11 -4.83
CA LYS A 149 -4.75 14.22 -5.75
C LYS A 149 -3.33 14.28 -6.28
N VAL A 150 -3.19 14.66 -7.54
CA VAL A 150 -1.93 15.03 -8.18
C VAL A 150 -2.06 16.47 -8.63
N ASN A 151 -1.21 17.37 -8.13
CA ASN A 151 -1.26 18.81 -8.40
C ASN A 151 -2.66 19.44 -8.18
N GLY A 152 -3.36 18.98 -7.14
CA GLY A 152 -4.71 19.44 -6.79
C GLY A 152 -5.86 18.73 -7.51
N GLU A 153 -5.59 17.97 -8.57
CA GLU A 153 -6.60 17.21 -9.32
C GLU A 153 -6.81 15.82 -8.71
N ILE A 154 -8.06 15.42 -8.45
CA ILE A 154 -8.37 14.06 -7.98
C ILE A 154 -8.07 13.07 -9.11
N ARG A 155 -7.16 12.12 -8.85
CA ARG A 155 -6.82 11.03 -9.78
C ARG A 155 -7.37 9.68 -9.33
N GLN A 156 -7.43 9.45 -8.03
CA GLN A 156 -8.02 8.23 -7.45
C GLN A 156 -9.01 8.63 -6.36
N LYS A 157 -10.16 7.94 -6.33
CA LYS A 157 -11.17 8.11 -5.27
C LYS A 157 -12.08 6.90 -5.26
N GLU A 158 -12.19 6.24 -4.11
CA GLU A 158 -13.09 5.10 -3.94
C GLU A 158 -13.45 4.88 -2.46
N THR A 159 -14.52 4.15 -2.19
CA THR A 159 -14.88 3.70 -0.84
C THR A 159 -14.17 2.39 -0.49
N LEU A 160 -13.70 2.20 0.76
CA LEU A 160 -12.99 0.98 1.16
C LEU A 160 -13.85 -0.30 1.07
N ASN A 161 -15.19 -0.18 1.09
CA ASN A 161 -16.11 -1.30 0.87
C ASN A 161 -16.04 -1.91 -0.55
N LYS A 162 -15.29 -1.29 -1.49
CA LYS A 162 -15.04 -1.84 -2.83
C LYS A 162 -13.85 -2.79 -2.91
N MET A 163 -13.12 -2.99 -1.82
CA MET A 163 -12.11 -4.05 -1.76
C MET A 163 -12.75 -5.41 -1.99
N MET A 164 -12.12 -6.24 -2.83
CA MET A 164 -12.58 -7.60 -3.11
C MET A 164 -12.31 -8.54 -1.94
N PHE A 165 -11.11 -8.43 -1.35
CA PHE A 165 -10.68 -9.14 -0.16
C PHE A 165 -10.53 -8.13 0.98
N ARG A 166 -11.16 -8.42 2.11
CA ARG A 166 -11.14 -7.57 3.30
C ARG A 166 -9.77 -7.65 4.00
N PRO A 167 -9.37 -6.62 4.76
CA PRO A 167 -8.08 -6.58 5.46
C PRO A 167 -7.74 -7.84 6.28
N ASP A 168 -8.72 -8.38 7.01
CA ASP A 168 -8.59 -9.58 7.82
C ASP A 168 -8.44 -10.85 6.97
N GLU A 169 -9.16 -10.96 5.85
CA GLU A 169 -8.98 -12.03 4.85
C GLU A 169 -7.58 -11.99 4.23
N LEU A 170 -7.09 -10.80 3.87
CA LEU A 170 -5.75 -10.60 3.33
C LEU A 170 -4.68 -11.03 4.33
N VAL A 171 -4.78 -10.58 5.58
CA VAL A 171 -3.80 -10.91 6.62
C VAL A 171 -3.83 -12.40 6.96
N SER A 172 -5.01 -13.02 7.04
CA SER A 172 -5.13 -14.48 7.20
C SER A 172 -4.47 -15.22 6.04
N TYR A 173 -4.78 -14.84 4.79
CA TYR A 173 -4.17 -15.44 3.60
C TYR A 173 -2.64 -15.29 3.59
N ILE A 174 -2.13 -14.08 3.83
CA ILE A 174 -0.68 -13.83 3.90
C ILE A 174 -0.04 -14.70 4.98
N SER A 175 -0.64 -14.76 6.17
CA SER A 175 -0.10 -15.55 7.29
C SER A 175 0.03 -17.05 6.97
N SER A 176 -0.83 -17.58 6.08
CA SER A 176 -0.78 -18.97 5.60
C SER A 176 0.29 -19.24 4.53
N ARG A 177 1.00 -18.19 4.08
CA ARG A 177 2.10 -18.27 3.09
C ARG A 177 3.42 -17.82 3.69
N MET A 178 3.39 -16.82 4.55
CA MET A 178 4.54 -16.30 5.26
C MET A 178 4.11 -15.73 6.62
N THR A 179 4.88 -16.04 7.65
CA THR A 179 4.71 -15.44 8.98
C THR A 179 4.74 -13.92 8.89
N LEU A 180 3.77 -13.23 9.50
CA LEU A 180 3.83 -11.79 9.75
C LEU A 180 4.34 -11.57 11.18
N GLU A 181 5.31 -10.68 11.34
CA GLU A 181 5.89 -10.30 12.62
C GLU A 181 5.30 -8.96 13.08
N ALA A 182 5.46 -8.63 14.36
CA ALA A 182 5.06 -7.32 14.87
C ALA A 182 5.84 -6.20 14.15
N GLY A 183 5.13 -5.17 13.69
CA GLY A 183 5.67 -4.06 12.92
C GLY A 183 5.68 -4.26 11.41
N ASP A 184 5.33 -5.46 10.92
CA ASP A 184 5.13 -5.66 9.48
C ASP A 184 3.96 -4.82 8.95
N LEU A 185 4.07 -4.42 7.69
CA LEU A 185 3.09 -3.60 7.01
C LEU A 185 2.44 -4.38 5.86
N VAL A 186 1.13 -4.23 5.72
CA VAL A 186 0.37 -4.84 4.61
C VAL A 186 -0.33 -3.76 3.79
N PHE A 187 0.13 -3.59 2.55
CA PHE A 187 -0.46 -2.76 1.51
C PHE A 187 -1.59 -3.55 0.85
N THR A 188 -2.81 -3.00 0.85
CA THR A 188 -4.03 -3.78 0.56
C THR A 188 -4.51 -3.70 -0.89
N GLY A 189 -3.76 -3.07 -1.79
CA GLY A 189 -4.15 -2.80 -3.17
C GLY A 189 -4.77 -1.41 -3.36
N THR A 190 -4.69 -0.94 -4.60
CA THR A 190 -5.13 0.40 -5.03
C THR A 190 -6.47 0.38 -5.78
N PRO A 191 -7.31 1.43 -5.66
CA PRO A 191 -8.46 1.65 -6.54
C PRO A 191 -8.03 2.09 -7.96
N SER A 192 -9.00 2.23 -8.87
CA SER A 192 -8.76 2.68 -10.25
C SER A 192 -8.28 4.14 -10.31
N GLY A 193 -7.78 4.56 -11.48
CA GLY A 193 -7.29 5.90 -11.73
C GLY A 193 -5.77 6.03 -11.55
N VAL A 194 -5.04 4.91 -11.59
CA VAL A 194 -3.58 4.92 -11.57
C VAL A 194 -3.07 5.60 -12.84
N SER A 195 -2.09 6.50 -12.72
CA SER A 195 -1.59 7.24 -13.88
C SER A 195 -0.11 7.58 -13.74
N GLY A 196 0.52 7.88 -14.88
CA GLY A 196 1.89 8.39 -14.92
C GLY A 196 2.04 9.70 -14.14
N LEU A 197 3.26 9.90 -13.64
CA LEU A 197 3.72 11.09 -12.91
C LEU A 197 4.94 11.68 -13.61
N ASN A 198 5.18 12.96 -13.37
CA ASN A 198 6.37 13.68 -13.80
C ASN A 198 7.15 14.22 -12.61
N LYS A 199 8.42 14.52 -12.81
CA LYS A 199 9.23 15.26 -11.84
C LYS A 199 8.57 16.61 -11.54
N GLY A 200 8.51 16.95 -10.26
CA GLY A 200 7.84 18.14 -9.73
C GLY A 200 6.36 17.92 -9.37
N ASP A 201 5.75 16.78 -9.73
CA ASP A 201 4.37 16.49 -9.34
C ASP A 201 4.25 16.35 -7.82
N LYS A 202 3.18 16.95 -7.27
CA LYS A 202 2.84 16.90 -5.85
C LYS A 202 1.64 16.00 -5.63
N LEU A 203 1.77 15.07 -4.69
CA LEU A 203 0.76 14.08 -4.37
C LEU A 203 0.21 14.37 -2.97
N GLU A 204 -1.12 14.37 -2.86
CA GLU A 204 -1.84 14.53 -1.60
C GLU A 204 -2.91 13.44 -1.47
N GLY A 205 -2.71 12.51 -0.54
CA GLY A 205 -3.60 11.39 -0.29
C GLY A 205 -4.32 11.50 1.05
N ARG A 206 -5.52 10.92 1.13
CA ARG A 206 -6.33 10.89 2.35
C ARG A 206 -7.22 9.66 2.40
N ILE A 207 -7.38 9.11 3.60
CA ILE A 207 -8.50 8.26 3.99
C ILE A 207 -9.32 9.04 5.01
N THR A 208 -10.62 9.18 4.79
CA THR A 208 -11.52 9.91 5.70
C THR A 208 -11.37 9.40 7.13
N ASN A 209 -11.19 10.32 8.09
CA ASN A 209 -11.00 10.08 9.53
C ASN A 209 -9.76 9.26 9.96
N VAL A 210 -9.00 8.69 9.02
CA VAL A 210 -7.88 7.79 9.35
C VAL A 210 -6.55 8.51 9.26
N ALA A 211 -6.16 8.97 8.06
CA ALA A 211 -4.81 9.49 7.82
C ALA A 211 -4.76 10.41 6.60
N LYS A 212 -3.61 11.10 6.47
CA LYS A 212 -3.19 11.86 5.29
C LYS A 212 -1.77 11.45 4.91
N ILE A 213 -1.44 11.61 3.64
CA ILE A 213 -0.10 11.40 3.09
C ILE A 213 0.21 12.49 2.07
N GLU A 214 1.45 12.94 2.01
CA GLU A 214 1.92 13.87 1.00
C GLU A 214 3.33 13.50 0.54
N THR A 215 3.65 13.76 -0.72
CA THR A 215 4.99 13.62 -1.29
C THR A 215 5.15 14.46 -2.55
N GLU A 216 6.37 14.64 -3.00
CA GLU A 216 6.72 15.29 -4.26
C GLU A 216 7.66 14.37 -5.05
N ILE A 217 7.51 14.35 -6.37
CA ILE A 217 8.38 13.59 -7.26
C ILE A 217 9.63 14.41 -7.60
N SER A 218 10.83 13.85 -7.39
CA SER A 218 12.13 14.48 -7.71
C SER A 218 12.89 13.77 -8.82
#